data_AF-A0A7S4B3F2-F1
#
_entry.id   AF-A0A7S4B3F2-F1
#
_cell.length_a   1.000
_cell.length_b   1.000
_cell.length_c   1.000
_cell.angle_alpha   90.00
_cell.angle_beta   90.00
_cell.angle_gamma   90.00
#
_symmetry.space_group_name_H-M   'P 1'
#
loop_
_entity.id
_entity.type
_entity.pdbx_description
1 polymer ?
#
loop_
_entity_poly.entity_id
_entity_poly.type
_entity_poly.pdbx_seq_one_letter_code
_entity_poly.pdbx_strand_id
1 'polypeptide(L)'
;MLWNVQQRLLMLASCPIVQSLYSVETPDLSPLVQAEAAHNRMDADGFVVVTRKRKGRNTSTDGEVTVGAASDAASAARAAKRAKKKRADTIDFYQFQRHERKREQLTKLREQFEADRARIAKMRLDRKFKPL
;
A
#
# COMPACT_ATOMS: atom_id res chain seq x y z
N MET A 1 -21.91 46.97 12.89
CA MET A 1 -20.97 47.14 14.01
C MET A 1 -20.21 45.83 14.16
N LEU A 2 -19.23 45.53 13.29
CA LEU A 2 -17.81 45.85 13.49
C LEU A 2 -17.39 45.56 14.94
N TRP A 3 -16.79 44.37 15.08
CA TRP A 3 -16.56 43.56 16.26
C TRP A 3 -15.82 44.24 17.40
N ASN A 4 -15.92 43.65 18.59
CA ASN A 4 -14.75 43.63 19.43
C ASN A 4 -13.90 42.37 19.10
N VAL A 5 -12.83 42.57 18.33
CA VAL A 5 -11.81 41.54 18.02
C VAL A 5 -11.26 40.91 19.31
N GLN A 6 -11.25 41.65 20.42
CA GLN A 6 -10.92 41.10 21.74
C GLN A 6 -11.95 40.07 22.23
N GLN A 7 -13.25 40.25 21.99
CA GLN A 7 -14.28 39.32 22.49
C GLN A 7 -14.27 37.98 21.76
N ARG A 8 -13.95 37.96 20.46
CA ARG A 8 -13.83 36.71 19.71
C ARG A 8 -12.50 35.97 19.99
N LEU A 9 -11.42 36.71 20.25
CA LEU A 9 -10.14 36.12 20.68
C LEU A 9 -10.24 35.51 22.09
N LEU A 10 -10.96 36.16 23.02
CA LEU A 10 -11.21 35.63 24.36
C LEU A 10 -12.03 34.34 24.35
N MET A 11 -13.05 34.24 23.47
CA MET A 11 -13.87 33.01 23.39
C MET A 11 -13.13 31.81 22.78
N LEU A 12 -12.13 32.05 21.92
CA LEU A 12 -11.27 30.99 21.39
C LEU A 12 -10.21 30.53 22.41
N ALA A 13 -9.73 31.44 23.26
CA ALA A 13 -8.73 31.13 24.29
C ALA A 13 -9.31 30.42 25.54
N SER A 14 -10.60 30.57 25.83
CA SER A 14 -11.27 29.91 26.95
C SER A 14 -12.10 28.68 26.56
N CYS A 15 -11.97 28.20 25.31
CA CYS A 15 -12.76 27.07 24.82
C CYS A 15 -12.16 25.75 25.35
N PRO A 16 -12.84 25.03 26.27
CA PRO A 16 -12.25 23.88 26.97
C PRO A 16 -11.93 22.70 26.05
N ILE A 17 -12.57 22.64 24.87
CA ILE A 17 -12.32 21.66 23.81
C ILE A 17 -10.90 21.81 23.24
N VAL A 18 -10.36 23.03 23.18
CA VAL A 18 -9.03 23.30 22.61
C VAL A 18 -7.94 23.07 23.67
N GLN A 19 -8.25 23.30 24.96
CA GLN A 19 -7.32 23.05 26.06
C GLN A 19 -7.08 21.56 26.35
N SER A 20 -8.08 20.68 26.20
CA SER A 20 -7.85 19.24 26.43
C SER A 20 -7.05 18.57 25.30
N LEU A 21 -7.13 19.10 24.08
CA LEU A 21 -6.33 18.64 22.93
C LEU A 21 -4.84 19.01 23.06
N TYR A 22 -4.50 19.98 23.91
CA TYR A 22 -3.11 20.35 24.21
C TYR A 22 -2.50 19.54 25.37
N SER A 23 -3.25 18.59 25.93
CA SER A 23 -2.84 17.78 27.08
C SER A 23 -2.52 16.32 26.72
N VAL A 24 -2.32 16.00 25.44
CA VAL A 24 -1.69 14.73 25.03
C VAL A 24 -0.20 14.88 25.29
N GLU A 25 0.26 14.25 26.36
CA GLU A 25 1.66 14.15 26.73
C GLU A 25 2.51 13.90 25.49
N THR A 26 3.43 14.82 25.23
CA THR A 26 4.45 14.68 24.19
C THR A 26 5.11 13.33 24.38
N PRO A 27 5.12 12.43 23.37
CA PRO A 27 5.80 11.17 23.53
C PRO A 27 7.25 11.48 23.87
N ASP A 28 7.72 10.99 25.02
CA ASP A 28 9.10 11.18 25.44
C ASP A 28 10.02 10.75 24.30
N LEU A 29 10.61 11.73 23.60
CA LEU A 29 11.49 11.50 22.45
C LEU A 29 12.83 10.90 22.90
N SER A 30 13.07 10.82 24.20
CA SER A 30 14.31 10.39 24.83
C SER A 30 14.79 8.98 24.40
N PRO A 31 13.97 7.91 24.33
CA PRO A 31 14.48 6.58 23.98
C PRO A 31 14.68 6.42 22.47
N LEU A 32 13.93 7.14 21.63
CA LEU A 32 14.12 7.12 20.18
C LEU A 32 15.42 7.84 19.78
N VAL A 33 15.69 8.98 20.42
CA VAL A 33 16.94 9.72 20.23
C VAL A 33 18.13 8.90 20.71
N GLN A 34 18.01 8.19 21.84
CA GLN A 34 19.04 7.28 22.33
C GLN A 34 19.30 6.12 21.35
N ALA A 35 18.25 5.51 20.78
CA ALA A 35 18.40 4.45 19.79
C ALA A 35 19.01 4.95 18.47
N GLU A 36 18.66 6.15 18.00
CA GLU A 36 19.28 6.77 16.83
C GLU A 36 20.74 7.17 17.10
N ALA A 37 21.06 7.62 18.31
CA ALA A 37 22.43 7.95 18.71
C ALA A 37 23.31 6.71 18.87
N ALA A 38 22.74 5.57 19.28
CA ALA A 38 23.43 4.28 19.37
C ALA A 38 23.57 3.58 18.01
N HIS A 39 22.77 3.97 17.01
CA HIS A 39 22.85 3.40 15.67
C HIS A 39 24.25 3.67 15.05
N ASN A 40 24.93 2.59 14.63
CA ASN A 40 26.28 2.60 14.07
C ASN A 40 27.41 3.06 15.02
N ARG A 41 27.18 3.14 16.33
CA ARG A 41 28.27 3.30 17.30
C ARG A 41 28.68 1.93 17.84
N MET A 42 29.97 1.75 18.05
CA MET A 42 30.51 0.57 18.72
C MET A 42 30.38 0.76 20.23
N ASP A 43 29.87 -0.25 20.92
CA ASP A 43 29.79 -0.26 22.37
C ASP A 43 31.18 -0.50 23.00
N ALA A 44 31.29 -0.38 24.32
CA ALA A 44 32.53 -0.65 25.07
C ALA A 44 33.09 -2.07 24.81
N ASP A 45 32.20 -3.03 24.56
CA ASP A 45 32.53 -4.42 24.25
C ASP A 45 32.77 -4.66 22.73
N GLY A 46 32.75 -3.62 21.90
CA GLY A 46 33.10 -3.69 20.47
C GLY A 46 32.01 -4.18 19.52
N PHE A 47 30.77 -4.36 20.00
CA PHE A 47 29.62 -4.73 19.17
C PHE A 47 28.85 -3.51 18.67
N VAL A 48 28.17 -3.64 17.51
CA VAL A 48 27.30 -2.60 16.93
C VAL A 48 25.85 -3.06 16.96
N VAL A 49 24.96 -2.28 17.55
CA VAL A 49 23.53 -2.60 17.64
C VAL A 49 22.82 -2.36 16.31
N VAL A 50 22.31 -3.43 15.70
CA VAL A 50 21.52 -3.37 14.45
C VAL A 50 20.06 -3.03 14.78
N THR A 51 19.69 -1.76 14.73
CA THR A 51 18.28 -1.35 14.85
C THR A 51 17.66 -1.13 13.47
N ARG A 52 16.54 -1.81 13.19
CA ARG A 52 15.72 -1.46 12.02
C ARG A 52 15.08 -0.09 12.27
N LYS A 53 15.36 0.91 11.43
CA LYS A 53 14.60 2.15 11.44
C LYS A 53 13.13 1.79 11.15
N ARG A 54 12.25 1.91 12.15
CA ARG A 54 10.81 1.72 11.94
C ARG A 54 10.35 2.89 11.08
N LYS A 55 10.20 2.68 9.78
CA LYS A 55 9.51 3.66 8.92
C LYS A 55 8.06 3.69 9.39
N GLY A 56 7.74 4.67 10.24
CA GLY A 56 6.40 4.88 10.77
C GLY A 56 5.40 4.92 9.63
N ARG A 57 4.34 4.14 9.78
CA ARG A 57 3.08 4.43 9.11
C ARG A 57 2.37 5.46 10.00
N ASN A 58 1.71 6.42 9.35
CA ASN A 58 0.67 7.32 9.86
C ASN A 58 1.16 8.72 10.27
N THR A 59 0.83 9.69 9.44
CA THR A 59 0.48 11.04 9.90
C THR A 59 -0.88 11.36 9.28
N SER A 60 -1.95 11.13 10.03
CA SER A 60 -3.13 11.98 9.93
C SER A 60 -3.73 12.05 11.32
N THR A 61 -3.80 13.28 11.80
CA THR A 61 -4.70 13.70 12.86
C THR A 61 -6.14 13.44 12.45
N ASP A 62 -6.98 13.37 13.47
CA ASP A 62 -8.45 13.34 13.41
C ASP A 62 -9.07 11.99 13.03
N GLY A 63 -9.56 11.32 14.08
CA GLY A 63 -10.08 9.98 14.02
C GLY A 63 -11.34 9.86 13.19
N GLU A 64 -11.20 9.32 11.99
CA GLU A 64 -12.15 8.36 11.43
C GLU A 64 -11.44 7.53 10.36
N VAL A 65 -11.69 6.22 10.37
CA VAL A 65 -11.28 5.22 9.36
C VAL A 65 -9.83 4.71 9.41
N THR A 66 -9.61 3.65 10.20
CA THR A 66 -8.46 2.74 10.06
C THR A 66 -8.64 1.79 8.86
N VAL A 67 -8.41 2.26 7.63
CA VAL A 67 -8.16 1.36 6.46
C VAL A 67 -6.72 0.82 6.51
N GLY A 68 -6.31 0.26 7.66
CA GLY A 68 -4.96 -0.28 7.87
C GLY A 68 -4.87 -1.79 7.66
N ALA A 69 -5.86 -2.54 8.15
CA ALA A 69 -5.80 -4.01 8.17
C ALA A 69 -5.91 -4.64 6.76
N ALA A 70 -6.69 -4.05 5.86
CA ALA A 70 -6.76 -4.49 4.47
C ALA A 70 -5.47 -4.17 3.67
N SER A 71 -4.73 -3.14 4.08
CA SER A 71 -3.46 -2.76 3.45
C SER A 71 -2.33 -3.71 3.84
N ASP A 72 -2.34 -4.27 5.05
CA ASP A 72 -1.33 -5.21 5.53
C ASP A 72 -1.45 -6.59 4.88
N ALA A 73 -2.67 -7.14 4.78
CA ALA A 73 -2.89 -8.39 4.06
C ALA A 73 -2.63 -8.24 2.55
N ALA A 74 -3.08 -7.13 1.94
CA ALA A 74 -2.81 -6.85 0.53
C ALA A 74 -1.32 -6.57 0.26
N SER A 75 -0.62 -5.89 1.17
CA SER A 75 0.82 -5.61 1.03
C SER A 75 1.66 -6.86 1.30
N ALA A 76 1.30 -7.70 2.27
CA ALA A 76 1.92 -8.99 2.51
C ALA A 76 1.70 -9.94 1.33
N ALA A 77 0.48 -9.99 0.77
CA ALA A 77 0.19 -10.77 -0.43
C ALA A 77 0.96 -10.25 -1.65
N ARG A 78 1.10 -8.92 -1.82
CA ARG A 78 1.94 -8.31 -2.86
C ARG A 78 3.42 -8.60 -2.64
N ALA A 79 3.90 -8.58 -1.41
CA ALA A 79 5.28 -8.91 -1.03
C ALA A 79 5.58 -10.40 -1.29
N ALA A 80 4.67 -11.30 -0.95
CA ALA A 80 4.77 -12.73 -1.24
C ALA A 80 4.74 -13.01 -2.75
N LYS A 81 3.87 -12.33 -3.51
CA LYS A 81 3.87 -12.41 -4.98
C LYS A 81 5.18 -11.90 -5.58
N ARG A 82 5.73 -10.81 -5.06
CA ARG A 82 7.05 -10.27 -5.48
C ARG A 82 8.19 -11.22 -5.13
N ALA A 83 8.18 -11.83 -3.95
CA ALA A 83 9.19 -12.80 -3.53
C ALA A 83 9.14 -14.08 -4.38
N LYS A 84 7.94 -14.57 -4.70
CA LYS A 84 7.75 -15.70 -5.64
C LYS A 84 8.23 -15.35 -7.05
N LYS A 85 7.97 -14.12 -7.53
CA LYS A 85 8.45 -13.65 -8.83
C LYS A 85 9.98 -13.59 -8.89
N LYS A 86 10.63 -13.06 -7.84
CA LYS A 86 12.09 -13.03 -7.70
C LYS A 86 12.75 -14.41 -7.69
N ARG A 87 12.07 -15.42 -7.14
CA ARG A 87 12.56 -16.82 -7.17
C ARG A 87 12.32 -17.52 -8.51
N ALA A 88 11.35 -17.05 -9.30
CA ALA A 88 11.08 -17.55 -10.65
C ALA A 88 11.96 -16.91 -11.73
N ASP A 89 12.67 -15.81 -11.42
CA ASP A 89 13.53 -15.10 -12.35
C ASP A 89 14.79 -15.91 -12.78
N THR A 90 15.06 -17.09 -12.18
CA THR A 90 16.10 -18.04 -12.64
C THR A 90 15.60 -19.03 -13.69
N ILE A 91 14.29 -19.15 -13.94
CA ILE A 91 13.76 -20.13 -14.92
C ILE A 91 14.10 -19.71 -16.36
N ASP A 92 14.04 -18.39 -16.63
CA ASP A 92 14.36 -17.82 -17.93
C ASP A 92 15.54 -16.86 -17.76
N PHE A 93 16.76 -17.34 -18.02
CA PHE A 93 17.99 -16.55 -17.88
C PHE A 93 17.99 -15.33 -18.82
N TYR A 94 17.37 -15.46 -20.00
CA TYR A 94 17.39 -14.41 -21.02
C TYR A 94 16.05 -13.71 -21.19
N GLN A 95 16.12 -12.41 -21.51
CA GLN A 95 14.93 -11.60 -21.78
C GLN A 95 14.16 -12.10 -23.02
N PHE A 96 14.86 -12.59 -24.05
CA PHE A 96 14.22 -13.08 -25.27
C PHE A 96 13.30 -14.28 -25.02
N GLN A 97 13.66 -15.19 -24.10
CA GLN A 97 12.84 -16.36 -23.71
C GLN A 97 11.49 -15.91 -23.14
N ARG A 98 11.51 -14.84 -22.32
CA ARG A 98 10.31 -14.25 -21.73
C ARG A 98 9.42 -13.59 -22.78
N HIS A 99 10.02 -12.90 -23.75
CA HIS A 99 9.28 -12.26 -24.85
C HIS A 99 8.68 -13.30 -25.80
N GLU A 100 9.41 -14.36 -26.12
CA GLU A 100 8.96 -15.48 -26.94
C GLU A 100 7.77 -16.20 -26.31
N ARG A 101 7.87 -16.61 -25.04
CA ARG A 101 6.74 -17.24 -24.33
C ARG A 101 5.49 -16.37 -24.31
N LYS A 102 5.63 -15.05 -24.13
CA LYS A 102 4.49 -14.12 -24.19
C LYS A 102 3.89 -14.04 -25.60
N ARG A 103 4.71 -14.03 -26.65
CA ARG A 103 4.24 -14.03 -28.04
C ARG A 103 3.47 -15.31 -28.34
N GLU A 104 4.00 -16.47 -27.96
CA GLU A 104 3.31 -17.77 -28.09
C GLU A 104 1.99 -17.84 -27.33
N GLN A 105 1.92 -17.26 -26.12
CA GLN A 105 0.67 -17.18 -25.37
C GLN A 105 -0.38 -16.33 -26.10
N LEU A 106 0.04 -15.20 -26.70
CA LEU A 106 -0.86 -14.34 -27.46
C LEU A 106 -1.32 -14.99 -28.77
N THR A 107 -0.46 -15.74 -29.46
CA THR A 107 -0.87 -16.46 -30.68
C THR A 107 -1.89 -17.53 -30.36
N LYS A 108 -1.65 -18.35 -29.34
CA LYS A 108 -2.59 -19.38 -28.87
C LYS A 108 -3.97 -18.79 -28.49
N LEU A 109 -3.98 -17.65 -27.79
CA LEU A 109 -5.24 -16.98 -27.44
C LEU A 109 -6.00 -16.46 -28.66
N ARG A 110 -5.30 -15.96 -29.68
CA ARG A 110 -5.93 -15.51 -30.93
C ARG A 110 -6.55 -16.68 -31.69
N GLU A 111 -5.83 -17.79 -31.82
CA GLU A 111 -6.34 -19.01 -32.47
C GLU A 111 -7.60 -19.54 -31.79
N GLN A 112 -7.58 -19.63 -30.45
CA GLN A 112 -8.74 -20.05 -29.66
C GLN A 112 -9.93 -19.10 -29.85
N PHE A 113 -9.66 -17.79 -29.82
CA PHE A 113 -10.71 -16.77 -30.00
C PHE A 113 -11.35 -16.84 -31.38
N GLU A 114 -10.56 -17.05 -32.43
CA GLU A 114 -11.08 -17.22 -33.80
C GLU A 114 -11.93 -18.49 -33.94
N ALA A 115 -11.48 -19.61 -33.37
CA ALA A 115 -12.24 -20.85 -33.34
C ALA A 115 -13.58 -20.68 -32.60
N ASP A 116 -13.57 -20.02 -31.45
CA ASP A 116 -14.78 -19.76 -30.67
C ASP A 116 -15.71 -18.76 -31.37
N ARG A 117 -15.16 -17.72 -31.99
CA ARG A 117 -15.92 -16.76 -32.80
C ARG A 117 -16.65 -17.48 -33.94
N ALA A 118 -15.99 -18.39 -34.63
CA ALA A 118 -16.60 -19.20 -35.68
C ALA A 118 -17.69 -20.14 -35.13
N ARG A 119 -17.44 -20.80 -33.98
CA ARG A 119 -18.44 -21.66 -33.31
C ARG A 119 -19.69 -20.88 -32.91
N ILE A 120 -19.51 -19.71 -32.30
CA ILE A 120 -20.59 -18.81 -31.88
C ILE A 120 -21.37 -18.32 -33.09
N ALA A 121 -20.71 -17.99 -34.20
CA ALA A 121 -21.39 -17.56 -35.42
C ALA A 121 -22.36 -18.65 -35.92
N LYS A 122 -21.90 -19.91 -35.98
CA LYS A 122 -22.76 -21.06 -36.34
C LYS A 122 -23.95 -21.20 -35.39
N MET A 123 -23.70 -21.20 -34.07
CA MET A 123 -24.79 -21.29 -33.08
C MET A 123 -25.79 -20.14 -33.19
N ARG A 124 -25.34 -18.92 -33.52
CA ARG A 124 -26.23 -17.77 -33.72
C ARG A 124 -27.12 -17.93 -34.95
N LEU A 125 -26.60 -18.53 -36.02
CA LEU A 125 -27.38 -18.84 -37.22
C LEU A 125 -28.43 -19.93 -36.93
N ASP A 126 -28.06 -20.96 -36.17
CA ASP A 126 -28.95 -22.08 -35.84
C ASP A 126 -30.06 -21.70 -34.84
N ARG A 127 -29.83 -20.66 -34.04
CA ARG A 127 -30.80 -20.17 -33.06
C ARG A 127 -32.04 -19.60 -33.74
N LYS A 128 -33.15 -20.30 -33.60
CA LYS A 128 -34.48 -19.80 -33.99
C LYS A 128 -35.00 -18.87 -32.89
N PHE A 129 -35.33 -17.63 -33.27
CA PHE A 129 -35.90 -16.63 -32.39
C PHE A 129 -37.27 -17.11 -31.87
N LYS A 130 -37.40 -17.20 -30.54
CA LYS A 130 -38.68 -17.48 -29.86
C LYS A 130 -39.05 -16.22 -29.08
N PRO A 131 -39.90 -15.35 -29.64
CA PRO A 131 -40.47 -14.26 -28.85
C PRO A 131 -41.37 -14.84 -27.76
N LEU A 132 -41.37 -14.20 -26.59
CA LEU A 132 -42.33 -14.48 -25.51
C LEU A 132 -43.72 -14.01 -25.90
#